data_AF-A0A2H9MUN8-F1
#
_entry.id   AF-A0A2H9MUN8-F1
#
_cell.length_a   1.000
_cell.length_b   1.000
_cell.length_c   1.000
_cell.angle_alpha   90.00
_cell.angle_beta   90.00
_cell.angle_gamma   90.00
#
_symmetry.space_group_name_H-M   'P 1'
#
loop_
_entity.id
_entity.type
_entity.pdbx_description
1 polymer ?
#
loop_
_entity_poly.entity_id
_entity_poly.type
_entity_poly.pdbx_seq_one_letter_code
_entity_poly.pdbx_strand_id
1 'polypeptide(L)'
;NSDNMDVWTEDLAMGGLGVVCLKINEKKFFLGWADANNMENGVREKIVENFANQGRQLLEICTSDTHYAPVKARNRNGYYQLGLITGADKLSKWFLEIAHNAESKVSSAKFEILENEADVKVMGQGIYEDYSKALDKSLKLTKGFMIGSVTLFIITLFL
;
A
#
# COMPACT_ATOMS: atom_id res chain seq x y z
N ASN A 1 11.66 -5.68 15.31
CA ASN A 1 10.19 -5.59 15.11
C ASN A 1 9.60 -4.83 16.31
N SER A 2 8.29 -4.62 16.28
CA SER A 2 7.55 -3.84 17.27
C SER A 2 7.06 -4.64 18.49
N ASP A 3 7.52 -5.87 18.70
CA ASP A 3 7.03 -6.78 19.76
C ASP A 3 7.14 -6.18 21.17
N ASN A 4 8.10 -5.28 21.41
CA ASN A 4 8.32 -4.61 22.69
C ASN A 4 7.76 -3.17 22.72
N MET A 5 6.92 -2.81 21.74
CA MET A 5 6.35 -1.48 21.60
C MET A 5 4.82 -1.56 21.68
N ASP A 6 4.20 -0.51 22.25
CA ASP A 6 2.74 -0.36 22.22
C ASP A 6 2.29 0.25 20.88
N VAL A 7 2.18 -0.60 19.86
CA VAL A 7 1.83 -0.23 18.48
C VAL A 7 0.44 -0.74 18.10
N TRP A 8 -0.59 -0.24 18.78
CA TRP A 8 -1.97 -0.53 18.40
C TRP A 8 -2.64 0.64 17.66
N THR A 9 -3.28 0.33 16.55
CA THR A 9 -4.04 1.26 15.71
C THR A 9 -4.93 0.49 14.75
N GLU A 10 -6.01 1.10 14.26
CA GLU A 10 -6.99 0.46 13.37
C GLU A 10 -6.46 0.23 11.95
N ASP A 11 -5.40 0.95 11.57
CA ASP A 11 -4.73 0.87 10.26
C ASP A 11 -3.48 -0.02 10.26
N LEU A 12 -3.28 -0.84 11.31
CA LEU A 12 -2.20 -1.81 11.46
C LEU A 12 -2.73 -3.14 12.00
N ALA A 13 -2.34 -4.24 11.36
CA ALA A 13 -2.68 -5.60 11.76
C ALA A 13 -1.69 -6.15 12.82
N MET A 14 -1.95 -7.37 13.30
CA MET A 14 -1.23 -7.95 14.44
C MET A 14 0.25 -8.25 14.18
N GLY A 15 0.69 -8.34 12.92
CA GLY A 15 2.10 -8.47 12.57
C GLY A 15 2.92 -7.21 12.85
N GLY A 16 2.26 -6.07 13.11
CA GLY A 16 2.90 -4.85 13.57
C GLY A 16 3.90 -4.27 12.57
N LEU A 17 5.02 -3.75 13.08
CA LEU A 17 6.05 -3.08 12.30
C LEU A 17 7.40 -3.78 12.43
N GLY A 18 8.17 -3.77 11.35
CA GLY A 18 9.51 -4.34 11.26
C GLY A 18 10.48 -3.41 10.55
N VAL A 19 11.76 -3.50 10.92
CA VAL A 19 12.86 -2.92 10.15
C VAL A 19 14.01 -3.93 10.14
N VAL A 20 14.58 -4.17 8.97
CA VAL A 20 15.85 -4.88 8.80
C VAL A 20 16.93 -3.84 8.51
N CYS A 21 18.06 -3.93 9.21
CA CYS A 21 19.25 -3.12 8.96
C CYS A 21 20.32 -3.98 8.29
N LEU A 22 20.67 -3.66 7.06
CA LEU A 22 21.73 -4.31 6.30
C LEU A 22 22.98 -3.43 6.31
N LYS A 23 24.09 -3.95 6.83
CA LYS A 23 25.40 -3.26 6.75
C LYS A 23 26.23 -3.88 5.64
N ILE A 24 26.46 -3.14 4.56
CA ILE A 24 27.23 -3.57 3.38
C ILE A 24 28.31 -2.52 3.12
N ASN A 25 29.57 -2.93 3.04
CA ASN A 25 30.71 -2.04 2.80
C ASN A 25 30.71 -0.80 3.71
N GLU A 26 30.54 -1.02 5.02
CA GLU A 26 30.43 0.03 6.06
C GLU A 26 29.22 0.98 5.96
N LYS A 27 28.37 0.84 4.93
CA LYS A 27 27.12 1.59 4.78
C LYS A 27 25.94 0.81 5.35
N LYS A 28 25.00 1.52 5.98
CA LYS A 28 23.80 0.94 6.60
C LYS A 28 22.58 1.28 5.76
N PHE A 29 21.81 0.27 5.42
CA PHE A 29 20.56 0.36 4.67
C PHE A 29 19.42 -0.20 5.51
N PHE A 30 18.28 0.46 5.50
CA PHE A 30 17.11 0.04 6.26
C PHE A 30 15.99 -0.36 5.30
N LEU A 31 15.31 -1.46 5.60
CA LEU A 31 14.10 -1.90 4.89
C LEU A 31 12.99 -2.05 5.92
N GLY A 32 11.93 -1.27 5.75
CA GLY A 32 10.76 -1.28 6.63
C GLY A 32 9.70 -2.29 6.16
N TRP A 33 8.95 -2.81 7.12
CA TRP A 33 7.78 -3.65 6.89
C TRP A 33 6.65 -3.19 7.80
N ALA A 34 5.43 -3.16 7.29
CA ALA A 34 4.22 -2.98 8.08
C ALA A 34 3.20 -4.04 7.71
N ASP A 35 2.67 -4.72 8.73
CA ASP A 35 1.49 -5.54 8.54
C ASP A 35 0.26 -4.65 8.44
N ALA A 36 0.02 -4.15 7.23
CA ALA A 36 -1.10 -3.30 6.89
C ALA A 36 -1.45 -3.52 5.42
N ASN A 37 -2.57 -2.94 4.99
CA ASN A 37 -2.97 -2.92 3.60
C ASN A 37 -2.11 -1.89 2.82
N ASN A 38 -2.71 -1.08 1.96
CA ASN A 38 -2.01 0.02 1.28
C ASN A 38 -1.60 1.12 2.25
N MET A 39 -0.55 1.85 1.88
CA MET A 39 -0.13 3.05 2.60
C MET A 39 -0.84 4.29 2.04
N GLU A 40 -1.17 5.24 2.92
CA GLU A 40 -1.72 6.54 2.51
C GLU A 40 -0.65 7.35 1.75
N ASN A 41 -1.07 8.07 0.71
CA ASN A 41 -0.16 8.86 -0.13
C ASN A 41 0.57 9.92 0.71
N GLY A 42 1.88 10.08 0.51
CA GLY A 42 2.69 11.07 1.23
C GLY A 42 3.24 10.58 2.58
N VAL A 43 2.73 9.47 3.13
CA VAL A 43 3.23 8.91 4.40
C VAL A 43 4.64 8.36 4.22
N ARG A 44 4.86 7.59 3.14
CA ARG A 44 6.16 7.02 2.79
C ARG A 44 7.23 8.09 2.70
N GLU A 45 6.96 9.15 1.94
CA GLU A 45 7.88 10.24 1.66
C GLU A 45 8.32 10.92 2.95
N LYS A 46 7.37 11.22 3.84
CA LYS A 46 7.65 11.83 5.16
C LYS A 46 8.52 10.93 6.04
N ILE A 47 8.28 9.61 6.04
CA ILE A 47 9.09 8.68 6.83
C ILE A 47 10.50 8.61 6.28
N VAL A 48 10.65 8.48 4.95
CA VAL A 48 11.96 8.46 4.27
C VAL A 48 12.74 9.75 4.52
N GLU A 49 12.07 10.91 4.42
CA GLU A 49 12.67 12.22 4.72
C GLU A 49 13.17 12.28 6.17
N ASN A 50 12.38 11.83 7.13
CA ASN A 50 12.80 11.83 8.54
C ASN A 50 14.00 10.89 8.79
N PHE A 51 14.03 9.72 8.13
CA PHE A 51 15.21 8.84 8.18
C PHE A 51 16.47 9.53 7.60
N ALA A 52 16.33 10.19 6.45
CA ALA A 52 17.41 10.92 5.80
C ALA A 52 17.93 12.07 6.68
N ASN A 53 17.04 12.82 7.32
CA ASN A 53 17.38 13.89 8.27
C ASN A 53 18.17 13.37 9.48
N GLN A 54 18.06 12.08 9.81
CA GLN A 54 18.86 11.43 10.85
C GLN A 54 20.10 10.67 10.31
N GLY A 55 20.45 10.87 9.03
CA GLY A 55 21.60 10.21 8.41
C GLY A 55 21.39 8.70 8.17
N ARG A 56 20.15 8.22 8.12
CA ARG A 56 19.79 6.82 7.85
C ARG A 56 19.20 6.66 6.46
N GLN A 57 19.66 5.67 5.71
CA GLN A 57 19.15 5.38 4.38
C GLN A 57 18.05 4.33 4.43
N LEU A 58 16.79 4.77 4.51
CA LEU A 58 15.62 3.91 4.32
C LEU A 58 15.39 3.66 2.83
N LEU A 59 15.44 2.39 2.42
CA LEU A 59 15.25 2.00 1.02
C LEU A 59 13.77 2.01 0.64
N GLU A 60 12.94 1.33 1.44
CA GLU A 60 11.51 1.18 1.18
C GLU A 60 10.78 0.78 2.46
N ILE A 61 9.45 0.98 2.48
CA ILE A 61 8.53 0.41 3.45
C ILE A 61 7.55 -0.49 2.70
N CYS A 62 7.67 -1.80 2.93
CA CYS A 62 6.78 -2.79 2.34
C CYS A 62 5.54 -3.00 3.22
N THR A 63 4.38 -3.19 2.60
CA THR A 63 3.17 -3.64 3.30
C THR A 63 2.83 -5.06 2.86
N SER A 64 2.30 -5.87 3.80
CA SER A 64 2.04 -7.29 3.53
C SER A 64 0.60 -7.66 3.27
N ASP A 65 -0.36 -6.82 3.66
CA ASP A 65 -1.79 -7.09 3.66
C ASP A 65 -2.10 -8.54 4.04
N THR A 66 -1.84 -8.92 5.30
CA THR A 66 -2.13 -10.29 5.78
C THR A 66 -3.64 -10.61 5.81
N HIS A 67 -4.50 -9.71 5.29
CA HIS A 67 -5.95 -9.75 5.33
C HIS A 67 -6.56 -9.87 6.74
N TYR A 68 -5.76 -9.58 7.77
CA TYR A 68 -6.24 -9.39 9.13
C TYR A 68 -6.59 -7.92 9.33
N ALA A 69 -7.86 -7.60 9.56
CA ALA A 69 -8.31 -6.25 9.89
C ALA A 69 -8.77 -6.22 11.36
N PRO A 70 -8.11 -5.45 12.25
CA PRO A 70 -8.54 -5.34 13.66
C PRO A 70 -9.96 -4.76 13.78
N VAL A 71 -10.33 -3.89 12.84
CA VAL A 71 -11.61 -3.21 12.78
C VAL A 71 -12.17 -3.28 11.36
N LYS A 72 -13.48 -3.54 11.24
CA LYS A 72 -14.19 -3.40 9.96
C LYS A 72 -14.39 -1.92 9.66
N ALA A 73 -13.57 -1.34 8.80
CA ALA A 73 -13.68 0.06 8.42
C ALA A 73 -15.01 0.31 7.70
N ARG A 74 -15.77 1.30 8.17
CA ARG A 74 -17.02 1.77 7.53
C ARG A 74 -16.72 2.89 6.54
N ASN A 75 -15.80 2.65 5.62
CA ASN A 75 -15.45 3.58 4.55
C ASN A 75 -15.65 2.94 3.17
N ARG A 76 -15.47 3.72 2.10
CA ARG A 76 -15.65 3.24 0.72
C ARG A 76 -14.75 2.05 0.37
N ASN A 77 -13.59 1.96 0.99
CA ASN A 77 -12.56 0.97 0.68
C ASN A 77 -12.72 -0.32 1.50
N GLY A 78 -13.43 -0.26 2.62
CA GLY A 78 -13.62 -1.40 3.55
C GLY A 78 -12.44 -1.65 4.49
N TYR A 79 -11.36 -0.86 4.41
CA TYR A 79 -10.17 -0.92 5.27
C TYR A 79 -9.57 0.49 5.47
N TYR A 80 -8.73 0.65 6.50
CA TYR A 80 -7.94 1.87 6.69
C TYR A 80 -6.54 1.69 6.10
N GLN A 81 -6.11 2.63 5.25
CA GLN A 81 -4.74 2.67 4.75
C GLN A 81 -3.77 3.02 5.88
N LEU A 82 -2.57 2.44 5.85
CA LEU A 82 -1.53 2.72 6.83
C LEU A 82 -1.19 4.21 6.82
N GLY A 83 -1.35 4.86 7.96
CA GLY A 83 -1.06 6.27 8.16
C GLY A 83 -2.25 7.20 7.99
N LEU A 84 -3.42 6.68 7.58
CA LEU A 84 -4.66 7.44 7.58
C LEU A 84 -5.14 7.74 9.01
N ILE A 85 -5.02 6.78 9.92
CA ILE A 85 -5.42 6.93 11.33
C ILE A 85 -4.20 7.27 12.19
N THR A 86 -3.11 6.54 11.99
CA THR A 86 -1.88 6.70 12.80
C THR A 86 -1.16 8.02 12.52
N GLY A 87 -1.20 8.49 11.27
CA GLY A 87 -0.43 9.65 10.81
C GLY A 87 1.05 9.34 10.56
N ALA A 88 1.63 10.07 9.61
CA ALA A 88 3.03 9.87 9.19
C ALA A 88 4.05 10.10 10.30
N ASP A 89 3.85 11.10 11.16
CA ASP A 89 4.83 11.46 12.20
C ASP A 89 4.96 10.37 13.27
N LYS A 90 3.83 9.75 13.65
CA LYS A 90 3.82 8.67 14.64
C LYS A 90 4.42 7.39 14.06
N LEU A 91 4.05 7.03 12.83
CA LEU A 91 4.67 5.93 12.11
C LEU A 91 6.18 6.12 11.96
N SER A 92 6.61 7.34 11.60
CA SER A 92 8.03 7.64 11.43
C SER A 92 8.82 7.45 12.72
N LYS A 93 8.28 7.89 13.86
CA LYS A 93 8.88 7.66 15.17
C LYS A 93 9.00 6.17 15.50
N TRP A 94 7.94 5.40 15.28
CA TRP A 94 7.96 3.96 15.52
C TRP A 94 8.99 3.25 14.65
N PHE A 95 9.04 3.56 13.34
CA PHE A 95 10.05 2.99 12.46
C PHE A 95 11.47 3.36 12.86
N LEU A 96 11.72 4.60 13.28
CA LEU A 96 13.04 5.03 13.75
C LEU A 96 13.47 4.28 15.02
N GLU A 97 12.56 4.09 15.98
CA GLU A 97 12.84 3.31 17.18
C GLU A 97 13.24 1.87 16.85
N ILE A 98 12.50 1.22 15.95
CA ILE A 98 12.82 -0.14 15.48
C ILE A 98 14.16 -0.13 14.73
N ALA A 99 14.41 0.89 13.91
CA ALA A 99 15.66 1.03 13.16
C ALA A 99 16.88 1.19 14.09
N HIS A 100 16.78 1.99 15.15
CA HIS A 100 17.84 2.13 16.15
C HIS A 100 18.13 0.80 16.86
N ASN A 101 17.08 0.05 17.20
CA ASN A 101 17.21 -1.27 17.81
C ASN A 101 17.83 -2.30 16.85
N ALA A 102 17.44 -2.27 15.57
CA ALA A 102 18.04 -3.12 14.54
C ALA A 102 19.51 -2.77 14.30
N GLU A 103 19.84 -1.47 14.27
CA GLU A 103 21.19 -0.96 14.08
C GLU A 103 22.16 -1.36 15.21
N SER A 104 21.71 -1.34 16.46
CA SER A 104 22.54 -1.74 17.62
C SER A 104 22.81 -3.24 17.69
N LYS A 105 22.02 -4.05 16.97
CA LYS A 105 22.11 -5.51 16.92
C LYS A 105 22.76 -6.04 15.64
N VAL A 106 23.33 -5.16 14.81
CA VAL A 106 24.01 -5.59 13.58
C VAL A 106 25.19 -6.50 13.92
N SER A 107 25.19 -7.68 13.30
CA SER A 107 26.26 -8.67 13.42
C SER A 107 26.67 -9.19 12.04
N SER A 108 27.84 -9.83 11.96
CA SER A 108 28.24 -10.55 10.76
C SER A 108 27.26 -11.70 10.50
N ALA A 109 26.83 -11.84 9.25
CA ALA A 109 25.92 -12.89 8.81
C ALA A 109 26.29 -13.34 7.39
N LYS A 110 25.88 -14.55 7.03
CA LYS A 110 25.91 -15.04 5.64
C LYS A 110 24.49 -14.96 5.09
N PHE A 111 24.36 -14.56 3.83
CA PHE A 111 23.10 -14.61 3.10
C PHE A 111 23.32 -15.36 1.79
N GLU A 112 22.25 -15.95 1.28
CA GLU A 112 22.20 -16.58 -0.03
C GLU A 112 21.06 -15.93 -0.80
N ILE A 113 21.27 -15.65 -2.08
CA ILE A 113 20.23 -15.18 -2.97
C ILE A 113 19.85 -16.36 -3.86
N LEU A 114 18.61 -16.80 -3.74
CA LEU A 114 18.02 -17.75 -4.67
C LEU A 114 17.19 -16.97 -5.69
N GLU A 115 17.58 -17.05 -6.95
CA GLU A 115 16.84 -16.47 -8.07
C GLU A 115 16.06 -17.57 -8.79
N ASN A 116 14.81 -17.29 -9.15
CA ASN A 116 13.98 -18.19 -9.93
C ASN A 116 13.27 -17.37 -11.02
N GLU A 117 13.45 -17.78 -12.26
CA GLU A 117 12.87 -17.13 -13.43
C GLU A 117 11.80 -18.05 -14.03
N ALA A 118 10.65 -17.47 -14.36
CA ALA A 118 9.55 -18.20 -14.99
C ALA A 118 8.91 -17.35 -16.08
N ASP A 119 8.73 -17.95 -17.26
CA ASP A 119 7.95 -17.34 -18.35
C ASP A 119 6.46 -17.42 -18.03
N VAL A 120 5.89 -16.31 -17.57
CA VAL A 120 4.46 -16.17 -17.30
C VAL A 120 3.79 -15.25 -18.31
N LYS A 121 2.58 -15.61 -18.74
CA LYS A 121 1.75 -14.71 -19.56
C LYS A 121 1.17 -13.63 -18.66
N VAL A 122 1.59 -12.39 -18.85
CA VAL A 122 0.99 -11.22 -18.21
C VAL A 122 -0.13 -10.64 -19.07
N MET A 123 -1.06 -9.91 -18.46
CA MET A 123 -2.04 -9.16 -19.24
C MET A 123 -1.35 -8.06 -20.04
N GLY A 124 -1.26 -8.26 -21.36
CA GLY A 124 -0.75 -7.26 -22.27
C GLY A 124 -1.72 -6.10 -22.45
N GLN A 125 -1.22 -4.99 -23.02
CA GLN A 125 -1.99 -3.78 -23.28
C GLN A 125 -3.31 -4.03 -24.04
N GLY A 126 -3.33 -5.00 -24.96
CA GLY A 126 -4.53 -5.35 -25.74
C GLY A 126 -5.75 -5.72 -24.88
N ILE A 127 -5.55 -6.37 -23.72
CA ILE A 127 -6.66 -6.72 -22.83
C ILE A 127 -7.31 -5.45 -22.25
N TYR A 128 -6.51 -4.47 -21.84
CA TYR A 128 -7.03 -3.19 -21.33
C TYR A 128 -7.75 -2.40 -22.42
N GLU A 129 -7.23 -2.41 -23.64
CA GLU A 129 -7.87 -1.77 -24.79
C GLU A 129 -9.21 -2.40 -25.14
N ASP A 130 -9.29 -3.73 -25.12
CA ASP A 130 -10.52 -4.46 -25.40
C ASP A 130 -11.58 -4.21 -24.33
N TYR A 131 -11.19 -4.21 -23.03
CA TYR A 131 -12.08 -3.81 -21.95
C TYR A 131 -12.58 -2.37 -22.11
N SER A 132 -11.69 -1.44 -22.43
CA SER A 132 -12.03 -0.03 -22.65
C SER A 132 -13.02 0.13 -23.81
N LYS A 133 -12.75 -0.50 -24.96
CA LYS A 133 -13.64 -0.48 -26.14
C LYS A 133 -15.01 -1.10 -25.83
N ALA A 134 -15.04 -2.22 -25.10
CA ALA A 134 -16.29 -2.88 -24.72
C ALA A 134 -17.12 -2.01 -23.77
N LEU A 135 -16.48 -1.37 -22.79
CA LEU A 135 -17.11 -0.43 -21.87
C LEU A 135 -17.70 0.77 -22.63
N ASP A 136 -16.91 1.41 -23.49
CA ASP A 136 -17.33 2.56 -24.30
C ASP A 136 -18.53 2.23 -25.19
N LYS A 137 -18.49 1.06 -25.85
CA LYS A 137 -19.58 0.61 -26.71
C LYS A 137 -20.85 0.36 -25.90
N SER A 138 -20.72 -0.25 -24.73
CA SER A 138 -21.84 -0.49 -23.82
C SER A 138 -22.44 0.84 -23.32
N LEU A 139 -21.62 1.80 -22.91
CA LEU A 139 -22.07 3.12 -22.47
C LEU A 139 -22.77 3.91 -23.59
N LYS A 140 -22.27 3.83 -24.83
CA LYS A 140 -22.91 4.46 -25.99
C LYS A 140 -24.31 3.87 -26.25
N LEU A 141 -24.45 2.55 -26.20
CA LEU A 141 -25.74 1.88 -26.35
C LEU A 141 -26.71 2.30 -25.23
N THR A 142 -26.27 2.25 -23.97
CA THR A 142 -27.07 2.68 -22.81
C THR A 142 -27.52 4.13 -22.94
N LYS A 143 -26.64 5.03 -23.39
CA LYS A 143 -26.98 6.45 -23.62
C LYS A 143 -28.08 6.61 -24.67
N GLY A 144 -28.01 5.85 -25.77
CA GLY A 144 -29.04 5.84 -26.81
C GLY A 144 -30.40 5.37 -26.28
N PHE A 145 -30.42 4.25 -25.57
CA PHE A 145 -31.63 3.71 -24.94
C PHE A 145 -32.23 4.69 -23.92
N MET A 146 -31.40 5.34 -23.12
CA MET A 146 -31.84 6.32 -22.12
C MET A 146 -32.53 7.51 -22.80
N ILE A 147 -31.92 8.07 -23.86
CA ILE A 147 -32.53 9.17 -24.63
C ILE A 147 -33.89 8.73 -25.19
N GLY A 148 -33.94 7.57 -25.86
CA GLY A 148 -35.20 7.06 -26.43
C GLY A 148 -36.28 6.83 -25.38
N SER A 149 -35.93 6.26 -24.22
CA SER A 149 -36.86 6.03 -23.11
C SER A 149 -37.39 7.33 -22.51
N VAL A 150 -36.53 8.34 -22.31
CA VAL A 150 -36.93 9.66 -21.81
C VAL A 150 -37.85 10.36 -22.82
N THR A 151 -37.52 10.32 -24.11
CA THR A 151 -38.36 10.90 -25.16
C THR A 151 -39.74 10.25 -25.20
N LEU A 152 -39.79 8.91 -25.15
CA LEU A 152 -41.06 8.18 -25.10
C LEU A 152 -41.88 8.56 -23.87
N PHE A 153 -41.24 8.62 -22.69
CA PHE A 153 -41.89 9.01 -21.43
C PHE A 153 -42.51 10.41 -21.51
N ILE A 154 -41.78 11.39 -22.07
CA ILE A 154 -42.29 12.74 -22.26
C ILE A 154 -43.49 12.75 -23.21
N ILE A 155 -43.41 12.04 -24.35
CA ILE A 155 -44.53 11.95 -25.29
C ILE A 155 -45.78 11.38 -24.60
N THR A 156 -45.64 10.33 -23.80
CA THR A 156 -46.76 9.71 -23.07
C THR A 156 -47.37 10.58 -21.98
N LEU A 157 -46.66 11.62 -21.49
CA LEU A 157 -47.21 12.55 -20.51
C LEU A 157 -48.11 13.63 -21.14
N PHE A 158 -47.93 13.92 -22.43
CA PHE A 158 -48.64 14.98 -23.15
C PHE A 158 -49.68 14.44 -24.14
N LEU A 159 -49.85 13.12 -24.22
CA LEU A 159 -50.87 12.39 -24.97
C LEU A 159 -51.97 11.92 -24.01
#